data_AF-A0A526YQN5-F1
#
_entry.id   AF-A0A526YQN5-F1
#
_cell.length_a   1.000
_cell.length_b   1.000
_cell.length_c   1.000
_cell.angle_alpha   90.00
_cell.angle_beta   90.00
_cell.angle_gamma   90.00
#
_symmetry.space_group_name_H-M   'P 1'
#
loop_
_entity.id
_entity.type
_entity.pdbx_description
1 polymer ?
#
loop_
_entity_poly.entity_id
_entity_poly.type
_entity_poly.pdbx_seq_one_letter_code
_entity_poly.pdbx_strand_id
1 'polypeptide(L)' 'MLANSNATANLAVKDLAKAKAFYEDVLGLTEVHNEGDELIVYKCGDTSINVYR' A
#
# COMPACT_ATOMS: atom_id res chain seq x y z
N MET A 1 17.36 15.12 3.02
CA MET A 1 17.64 15.35 1.58
C MET A 1 16.70 14.47 0.79
N LEU A 2 15.71 15.04 0.11
CA LEU A 2 14.69 14.27 -0.64
C LEU A 2 15.29 13.49 -1.83
N ALA A 3 16.39 13.97 -2.41
CA ALA A 3 17.10 13.30 -3.50
C ALA A 3 17.67 11.92 -3.10
N ASN A 4 17.80 11.63 -1.81
CA ASN A 4 18.35 10.37 -1.30
C ASN A 4 17.26 9.49 -0.66
N SER A 5 16.01 9.66 -1.04
CA SER A 5 14.87 8.91 -0.50
C SER A 5 14.13 8.17 -1.61
N ASN A 6 13.59 7.00 -1.28
CA ASN A 6 12.70 6.28 -2.18
C ASN A 6 11.34 7.00 -2.24
N ALA A 7 10.85 7.24 -3.44
CA ALA A 7 9.47 7.70 -3.63
C ALA A 7 8.50 6.54 -3.40
N THR A 8 7.37 6.85 -2.78
CA THR A 8 6.28 5.90 -2.52
C THR A 8 5.04 6.33 -3.30
N ALA A 9 4.43 5.39 -4.02
CA ALA A 9 3.16 5.63 -4.70
C ALA A 9 2.01 5.65 -3.67
N ASN A 10 1.08 6.59 -3.83
CA ASN A 10 -0.16 6.66 -3.04
C ASN A 10 -1.34 6.38 -3.98
N LEU A 11 -2.13 5.35 -3.66
CA LEU A 11 -3.18 4.80 -4.50
C LEU A 11 -4.52 4.91 -3.77
N ALA A 12 -5.38 5.82 -4.22
CA ALA A 12 -6.72 5.99 -3.67
C ALA A 12 -7.65 4.85 -4.10
N VAL A 13 -8.41 4.29 -3.16
CA VAL A 13 -9.41 3.26 -3.40
C VAL A 13 -10.74 3.62 -2.76
N LYS A 14 -11.85 3.16 -3.33
CA LYS A 14 -13.19 3.44 -2.78
C LYS A 14 -13.55 2.60 -1.55
N ASP A 15 -12.91 1.43 -1.43
CA ASP A 15 -13.22 0.39 -0.45
C ASP A 15 -11.92 -0.36 -0.13
N LEU A 16 -11.38 -0.12 1.08
CA LEU A 16 -10.12 -0.70 1.50
C LEU A 16 -10.19 -2.20 1.73
N ALA A 17 -11.33 -2.75 2.15
CA ALA A 17 -11.48 -4.18 2.36
C ALA A 17 -11.41 -4.94 1.02
N LYS A 18 -12.10 -4.43 -0.01
CA LYS A 18 -11.99 -5.01 -1.37
C LYS A 18 -10.61 -4.81 -1.98
N ALA A 19 -9.99 -3.66 -1.76
CA ALA A 19 -8.64 -3.42 -2.22
C ALA A 19 -7.64 -4.38 -1.56
N LYS A 20 -7.79 -4.64 -0.25
CA LYS A 20 -6.93 -5.58 0.48
C LYS A 20 -6.93 -6.96 -0.15
N ALA A 21 -8.11 -7.53 -0.42
CA ALA A 21 -8.21 -8.83 -1.11
C ALA A 21 -7.51 -8.81 -2.48
N PHE A 22 -7.61 -7.72 -3.24
CA PHE A 22 -6.89 -7.61 -4.51
C PHE A 22 -5.37 -7.56 -4.33
N TYR A 23 -4.85 -6.70 -3.44
CA TYR A 23 -3.41 -6.54 -3.25
C TYR A 23 -2.75 -7.76 -2.59
N GLU A 24 -3.42 -8.43 -1.65
CA GLU A 24 -2.89 -9.62 -0.98
C GLU A 24 -3.14 -10.90 -1.79
N ASP A 25 -4.39 -11.17 -2.20
CA ASP A 25 -4.73 -12.48 -2.80
C ASP A 25 -4.41 -12.55 -4.29
N VAL A 26 -4.58 -11.44 -5.03
CA VAL A 26 -4.36 -11.42 -6.48
C VAL A 26 -2.91 -11.05 -6.81
N LEU A 27 -2.37 -10.03 -6.13
CA LEU A 27 -1.01 -9.56 -6.39
C LEU A 27 0.05 -10.18 -5.48
N GLY A 28 -0.34 -10.88 -4.41
CA GLY A 28 0.60 -11.53 -3.50
C GLY A 28 1.41 -10.56 -2.66
N LEU A 29 0.96 -9.32 -2.47
CA LEU A 29 1.69 -8.34 -1.68
C LEU A 29 1.52 -8.62 -0.19
N THR A 30 2.55 -8.27 0.58
CA THR A 30 2.55 -8.41 2.03
C THR A 30 2.29 -7.05 2.67
N GLU A 31 1.26 -6.98 3.51
CA GLU A 31 1.03 -5.82 4.38
C GLU A 31 2.20 -5.67 5.37
N VAL A 32 2.71 -4.44 5.49
CA VAL A 32 3.78 -4.10 6.44
C VAL A 32 3.36 -3.06 7.46
N HIS A 33 2.25 -2.36 7.20
CA HIS A 33 1.65 -1.38 8.11
C HIS A 33 0.19 -1.10 7.71
N ASN A 34 -0.65 -0.70 8.68
CA ASN A 34 -1.99 -0.20 8.42
C ASN A 34 -2.38 0.86 9.45
N GLU A 35 -3.31 1.74 9.08
CA GLU A 35 -3.98 2.71 9.94
C GLU A 35 -5.49 2.44 9.94
N GLY A 36 -5.89 1.22 10.33
CA GLY A 36 -7.30 0.82 10.39
C GLY A 36 -8.00 0.90 9.03
N ASP A 37 -9.08 1.67 8.96
CA ASP A 37 -9.94 1.80 7.77
C ASP A 37 -9.55 2.95 6.83
N GLU A 38 -8.36 3.55 7.02
CA GLU A 38 -7.91 4.73 6.25
C GLU A 38 -6.72 4.43 5.32
N LEU A 39 -5.79 3.54 5.72
CA LEU A 39 -4.56 3.28 4.97
C LEU A 39 -4.04 1.85 5.20
N ILE A 40 -3.56 1.21 4.14
CA ILE A 40 -2.75 -0.01 4.18
C ILE A 40 -1.46 0.24 3.39
N VAL A 41 -0.32 -0.17 3.95
CA VAL A 41 1.00 -0.08 3.30
C VAL A 41 1.48 -1.48 2.95
N TYR A 42 1.80 -1.69 1.68
CA TYR A 42 2.30 -2.97 1.17
C TYR A 42 3.78 -2.89 0.80
N LYS A 43 4.51 -3.99 1.04
CA LYS A 43 5.86 -4.18 0.48
C LYS A 43 5.77 -4.46 -1.02
N CYS A 44 6.53 -3.71 -1.82
CA CYS A 44 6.59 -3.89 -3.28
C CYS A 44 8.03 -3.78 -3.78
N GLY A 45 8.68 -4.91 -4.06
CA GLY A 45 10.10 -4.95 -4.43
C GLY A 45 10.95 -4.30 -3.34
N ASP A 46 11.80 -3.32 -3.68
CA ASP A 46 12.63 -2.58 -2.72
C ASP A 46 11.92 -1.38 -2.07
N THR A 47 10.69 -1.05 -2.50
CA THR A 47 9.90 0.07 -1.98
C THR A 47 8.62 -0.40 -1.29
N SER A 48 7.74 0.54 -0.97
CA SER A 48 6.39 0.31 -0.50
C SER A 48 5.38 1.07 -1.35
N ILE A 49 4.10 0.69 -1.26
CA ILE A 49 2.98 1.45 -1.79
C ILE A 49 1.96 1.71 -0.68
N ASN A 50 1.34 2.89 -0.71
CA ASN A 50 0.30 3.31 0.22
C ASN A 50 -1.06 3.21 -0.48
N VAL A 51 -1.98 2.41 0.06
CA VAL A 51 -3.34 2.26 -0.46
C VAL A 51 -4.28 2.88 0.55
N TYR A 52 -4.97 3.95 0.19
CA TYR A 52 -5.76 4.76 1.12
C TYR A 52 -7.19 4.99 0.61
N ARG A 53 -8.11 5.29 1.52
CA ARG A 53 -9.50 5.61 1.18
C ARG A 53 -9.74 7.11 0.97
#